data_AF-A0A2R6JAV6-F1
#
_entry.id   AF-A0A2R6JAV6-F1
#
_cell.length_a   1.000
_cell.length_b   1.000
_cell.length_c   1.000
_cell.angle_alpha   90.00
_cell.angle_beta   90.00
_cell.angle_gamma   90.00
#
_symmetry.space_group_name_H-M   'P 1'
#
loop_
_entity.id
_entity.type
_entity.pdbx_description
1 polymer ?
#
loop_
_entity_poly.entity_id
_entity_poly.type
_entity_poly.pdbx_seq_one_letter_code
_entity_poly.pdbx_strand_id
1 'polypeptide(L)'
;MSDGRHLVVLVALAALLAGLLAAPIAPAAGAAPLQPDEVDPDDVLLSAAVEESGDATWTVTYRVRLATDEEERAFESVRSDVESAPATYRERFRNRLNATAEDASATTGREMAIRNVSVSAEREELPQAYGVVTYRFRWTNFAATDGDALEAGDAVGGLPLDNETTLLVAGPDGYAVESATPAPAETREAAVVWEGPRRFTADEPRVRFAPAAETTDDGGLPVEVAALVAAALLVVAGAAAAVAARRGAGPFGDDDPEPDPGPAPTDEELLSNEEQVIRLLEEHGGRMKQAAVAEALGWTDAKTSQVTTDLREAGRLEAFRLGRENVLALSDDE
;
A
#
# COMPACT_ATOMS: atom_id res chain seq x y z
N MET A 1 9.65 -12.66 42.17
CA MET A 1 8.56 -13.58 42.58
C MET A 1 7.25 -12.80 42.49
N SER A 2 6.38 -13.24 41.58
CA SER A 2 4.90 -13.15 41.50
C SER A 2 4.18 -11.94 42.10
N ASP A 3 3.15 -11.34 41.50
CA ASP A 3 2.30 -11.60 40.32
C ASP A 3 1.66 -10.22 40.02
N GLY A 4 1.36 -9.80 38.78
CA GLY A 4 0.68 -10.60 37.77
C GLY A 4 -0.84 -10.59 37.99
N ARG A 5 -1.47 -9.41 38.03
CA ARG A 5 -2.93 -9.28 37.86
C ARG A 5 -3.22 -8.15 36.88
N HIS A 6 -3.01 -8.46 35.60
CA HIS A 6 -3.52 -7.66 34.52
C HIS A 6 -5.05 -7.63 34.59
N LEU A 7 -5.53 -6.40 34.66
CA LEU A 7 -6.89 -5.95 34.51
C LEU A 7 -7.34 -6.36 33.10
N VAL A 8 -8.22 -7.35 32.96
CA VAL A 8 -8.89 -7.63 31.69
C VAL A 8 -9.88 -6.50 31.45
N VAL A 9 -9.46 -5.53 30.65
CA VAL A 9 -10.30 -4.48 30.09
C VAL A 9 -10.74 -4.97 28.71
N LEU A 10 -11.95 -5.51 28.65
CA LEU A 10 -12.66 -5.84 27.42
C LEU A 10 -13.27 -4.55 26.85
N VAL A 11 -12.75 -4.09 25.71
CA VAL A 11 -13.36 -3.10 24.80
C VAL A 11 -13.08 -3.61 23.38
N ALA A 12 -13.97 -4.40 22.78
CA ALA A 12 -15.10 -4.00 21.95
C ALA A 12 -14.73 -3.63 20.50
N LEU A 13 -15.08 -4.50 19.55
CA LEU A 13 -15.81 -4.08 18.36
C LEU A 13 -16.91 -5.09 18.03
N ALA A 14 -18.15 -4.62 18.08
CA ALA A 14 -19.36 -5.33 17.73
C ALA A 14 -20.03 -4.62 16.54
N ALA A 15 -20.48 -5.40 15.56
CA ALA A 15 -21.72 -5.27 14.78
C ALA A 15 -21.73 -6.45 13.79
N LEU A 16 -22.55 -7.51 13.96
CA LEU A 16 -24.01 -7.47 13.88
C LEU A 16 -24.70 -8.36 14.94
N LEU A 17 -25.75 -7.80 15.56
CA LEU A 17 -26.84 -8.42 16.32
C LEU A 17 -28.13 -7.86 15.65
N ALA A 18 -29.29 -8.51 15.49
CA ALA A 18 -29.97 -9.52 16.32
C ALA A 18 -31.12 -10.21 15.55
N GLY A 19 -31.55 -11.40 16.02
CA GLY A 19 -32.77 -12.09 15.58
C GLY A 19 -33.05 -13.39 16.36
N LEU A 20 -33.58 -13.24 17.57
CA LEU A 20 -33.83 -14.21 18.66
C LEU A 20 -34.92 -15.28 18.37
N LEU A 21 -34.71 -16.55 18.79
CA LEU A 21 -35.71 -17.43 19.42
C LEU A 21 -35.01 -18.59 20.20
N ALA A 22 -35.54 -18.90 21.39
CA ALA A 22 -34.90 -19.63 22.48
C ALA A 22 -35.06 -21.17 22.46
N ALA A 23 -34.05 -21.89 22.98
CA ALA A 23 -34.19 -23.15 23.74
C ALA A 23 -32.90 -23.46 24.54
N PRO A 24 -32.96 -24.00 25.77
CA PRO A 24 -31.78 -24.41 26.52
C PRO A 24 -31.36 -25.83 26.12
N ILE A 25 -30.08 -26.04 25.78
CA ILE A 25 -29.52 -27.38 25.61
C ILE A 25 -28.44 -27.59 26.69
N ALA A 26 -28.60 -28.65 27.47
CA ALA A 26 -27.68 -29.12 28.52
C ALA A 26 -26.33 -29.57 27.93
N PRO A 27 -25.25 -29.68 28.75
CA PRO A 27 -23.89 -29.79 28.24
C PRO A 27 -23.60 -31.21 27.74
N ALA A 28 -23.25 -31.34 26.46
CA ALA A 28 -22.58 -32.53 25.96
C ALA A 28 -21.07 -32.32 26.13
N ALA A 29 -20.47 -33.14 26.99
CA ALA A 29 -19.02 -33.28 27.07
C ALA A 29 -18.49 -33.86 25.75
N GLY A 30 -17.78 -33.03 25.01
CA GLY A 30 -17.10 -33.33 23.75
C GLY A 30 -16.50 -32.01 23.28
N ALA A 31 -15.18 -31.98 23.06
CA ALA A 31 -14.39 -30.78 22.79
C ALA A 31 -15.16 -29.72 21.99
N ALA A 32 -15.33 -28.54 22.59
CA ALA A 32 -15.79 -27.38 21.85
C ALA A 32 -14.77 -27.16 20.72
N PRO A 33 -15.20 -27.13 19.45
CA PRO A 33 -14.28 -26.88 18.36
C PRO A 33 -13.72 -25.47 18.53
N LEU A 34 -12.40 -25.34 18.40
CA LEU A 34 -11.68 -24.08 18.50
C LEU A 34 -12.37 -23.00 17.66
N GLN A 35 -12.63 -21.86 18.28
CA GLN A 35 -13.31 -20.75 17.61
C GLN A 35 -12.29 -20.04 16.69
N PRO A 36 -12.72 -19.45 15.56
CA PRO A 36 -11.88 -18.46 14.88
C PRO A 36 -11.62 -17.19 15.73
N ASP A 37 -12.22 -17.11 16.93
CA ASP A 37 -11.90 -16.16 18.01
C ASP A 37 -10.72 -16.62 18.91
N GLU A 38 -10.07 -17.76 18.61
CA GLU A 38 -9.02 -18.37 19.45
C GLU A 38 -7.60 -18.15 18.91
N VAL A 39 -7.49 -17.49 17.75
CA VAL A 39 -6.23 -17.07 17.15
C VAL A 39 -6.32 -15.56 16.99
N ASP A 40 -5.51 -14.83 17.73
CA ASP A 40 -5.34 -13.38 17.61
C ASP A 40 -4.25 -13.14 16.56
N PRO A 41 -4.59 -12.82 15.30
CA PRO A 41 -3.60 -12.69 14.25
C PRO A 41 -2.87 -11.37 14.38
N ASP A 42 -1.55 -11.38 14.24
CA ASP A 42 -0.76 -10.16 14.13
C ASP A 42 -1.03 -9.41 12.82
N ASP A 43 -1.33 -10.14 11.73
CA ASP A 43 -1.68 -9.55 10.44
C ASP A 43 -2.83 -10.32 9.76
N VAL A 44 -3.78 -9.58 9.17
CA VAL A 44 -4.85 -10.10 8.32
C VAL A 44 -4.75 -9.49 6.93
N LEU A 45 -4.52 -10.33 5.91
CA LEU A 45 -4.56 -9.89 4.51
C LEU A 45 -5.82 -10.42 3.83
N LEU A 46 -6.67 -9.49 3.40
CA LEU A 46 -7.81 -9.74 2.54
C LEU A 46 -7.40 -9.39 1.10
N SER A 47 -7.31 -10.38 0.22
CA SER A 47 -6.93 -10.18 -1.18
C SER A 47 -8.04 -10.63 -2.11
N ALA A 48 -8.49 -9.73 -2.98
CA ALA A 48 -9.48 -9.98 -4.02
C ALA A 48 -8.83 -9.80 -5.40
N ALA A 49 -8.61 -10.90 -6.11
CA ALA A 49 -8.13 -10.88 -7.49
C ALA A 49 -9.33 -11.02 -8.44
N VAL A 50 -9.69 -9.94 -9.13
CA VAL A 50 -10.81 -9.86 -10.06
C VAL A 50 -10.39 -10.43 -11.41
N GLU A 51 -11.23 -11.29 -11.97
CA GLU A 51 -11.09 -11.89 -13.30
C GLU A 51 -11.87 -11.05 -14.33
N GLU A 52 -11.50 -11.13 -15.62
CA GLU A 52 -12.22 -10.45 -16.72
C GLU A 52 -13.72 -10.81 -16.79
N SER A 53 -14.08 -12.00 -16.29
CA SER A 53 -15.47 -12.44 -16.21
C SER A 53 -16.32 -11.69 -15.18
N GLY A 54 -15.69 -10.90 -14.30
CA GLY A 54 -16.32 -10.30 -13.11
C GLY A 54 -16.31 -11.22 -11.88
N ASP A 55 -15.93 -12.48 -12.02
CA ASP A 55 -15.66 -13.34 -10.87
C ASP A 55 -14.39 -12.87 -10.13
N ALA A 56 -14.26 -13.20 -8.85
CA ALA A 56 -13.05 -12.91 -8.10
C ALA A 56 -12.56 -14.13 -7.31
N THR A 57 -11.24 -14.32 -7.32
CA THR A 57 -10.57 -15.23 -6.39
C THR A 57 -10.18 -14.47 -5.14
N TRP A 58 -10.82 -14.83 -4.04
CA TRP A 58 -10.54 -14.27 -2.72
C TRP A 58 -9.55 -15.14 -1.97
N THR A 59 -8.59 -14.50 -1.31
CA THR A 59 -7.63 -15.10 -0.39
C THR A 59 -7.67 -14.33 0.91
N VAL A 60 -7.93 -15.02 2.02
CA VAL A 60 -7.89 -14.46 3.37
C VAL A 60 -6.77 -15.14 4.11
N THR A 61 -5.76 -14.38 4.48
CA THR A 61 -4.55 -14.89 5.14
C THR A 61 -4.46 -14.30 6.55
N TYR A 62 -4.46 -15.18 7.54
CA TYR A 62 -4.20 -14.86 8.94
C TYR A 62 -2.77 -15.24 9.26
N ARG A 63 -1.97 -14.29 9.76
CA ARG A 63 -0.58 -14.54 10.19
C ARG A 63 -0.48 -14.32 11.68
N VAL A 64 0.15 -15.27 12.35
CA VAL A 64 0.38 -15.24 13.80
C VAL A 64 1.87 -15.41 14.02
N ARG A 65 2.48 -14.50 14.76
CA ARG A 65 3.88 -14.57 15.13
C ARG A 65 4.06 -15.68 16.15
N LEU A 66 5.02 -16.55 15.89
CA LEU A 66 5.38 -17.64 16.79
C LEU A 66 6.66 -17.25 17.52
N ALA A 67 6.55 -16.37 18.50
CA ALA A 67 7.69 -15.83 19.25
C ALA A 67 8.13 -16.76 20.39
N THR A 68 7.24 -17.63 20.84
CA THR A 68 7.42 -18.53 21.99
C THR A 68 7.12 -19.98 21.63
N ASP A 69 7.76 -20.91 22.35
CA ASP A 69 7.45 -22.35 22.22
C ASP A 69 5.98 -22.67 22.51
N GLU A 70 5.28 -21.83 23.29
CA GLU A 70 3.86 -21.98 23.59
C GLU A 70 2.99 -21.66 22.38
N GLU A 71 3.24 -20.52 21.72
CA GLU A 71 2.57 -20.14 20.47
C GLU A 71 2.85 -21.15 19.36
N GLU A 72 4.11 -21.63 19.24
CA GLU A 72 4.46 -22.68 18.28
C GLU A 72 3.64 -23.96 18.51
N ARG A 73 3.57 -24.43 19.76
CA ARG A 73 2.79 -25.64 20.10
C ARG A 73 1.29 -25.43 19.88
N ALA A 74 0.77 -24.25 20.20
CA ALA A 74 -0.63 -23.92 19.97
C ALA A 74 -0.96 -23.94 18.47
N PHE A 75 -0.13 -23.29 17.65
CA PHE A 75 -0.32 -23.25 16.20
C PHE A 75 -0.19 -24.62 15.54
N GLU A 76 0.75 -25.46 16.00
CA GLU A 76 0.90 -26.83 15.50
C GLU A 76 -0.35 -27.68 15.73
N SER A 77 -1.07 -27.46 16.84
CA SER A 77 -2.38 -28.06 17.09
C SER A 77 -3.41 -27.61 16.05
N VAL A 78 -3.49 -26.30 15.79
CA VAL A 78 -4.39 -25.74 14.76
C VAL A 78 -4.08 -26.32 13.38
N ARG A 79 -2.80 -26.41 13.02
CA ARG A 79 -2.36 -27.02 11.75
C ARG A 79 -2.85 -28.46 11.65
N SER A 80 -2.61 -29.27 12.67
CA SER A 80 -3.01 -30.68 12.70
C SER A 80 -4.54 -30.84 12.61
N ASP A 81 -5.31 -29.97 13.26
CA ASP A 81 -6.76 -29.99 13.20
C ASP A 81 -7.29 -29.63 11.80
N VAL A 82 -6.69 -28.60 11.17
CA VAL A 82 -7.03 -28.20 9.79
C VAL A 82 -6.69 -29.29 8.79
N GLU A 83 -5.53 -29.94 8.93
CA GLU A 83 -5.09 -31.05 8.07
C GLU A 83 -5.94 -32.31 8.24
N SER A 84 -6.32 -32.64 9.48
CA SER A 84 -7.09 -33.86 9.77
C SER A 84 -8.57 -33.74 9.41
N ALA A 85 -9.15 -32.53 9.49
CA ALA A 85 -10.57 -32.30 9.24
C ALA A 85 -10.85 -31.03 8.40
N PRO A 86 -10.25 -30.86 7.21
CA PRO A 86 -10.34 -29.62 6.44
C PRO A 86 -11.77 -29.29 5.99
N ALA A 87 -12.62 -30.31 5.82
CA ALA A 87 -14.01 -30.15 5.42
C ALA A 87 -14.82 -29.35 6.47
N THR A 88 -14.58 -29.59 7.75
CA THR A 88 -15.29 -28.92 8.85
C THR A 88 -15.02 -27.42 8.87
N TYR A 89 -13.73 -27.04 8.77
CA TYR A 89 -13.30 -25.64 8.71
C TYR A 89 -13.84 -24.93 7.47
N ARG A 90 -13.73 -25.60 6.32
CA ARG A 90 -14.25 -25.12 5.03
C ARG A 90 -15.75 -24.87 5.07
N GLU A 91 -16.55 -25.81 5.58
CA GLU A 91 -18.01 -25.70 5.60
C GLU A 91 -18.48 -24.56 6.50
N ARG A 92 -17.87 -24.40 7.68
CA ARG A 92 -18.17 -23.29 8.58
C ARG A 92 -17.86 -21.94 7.94
N PHE A 93 -16.68 -21.81 7.35
CA PHE A 93 -16.27 -20.58 6.68
C PHE A 93 -17.19 -20.25 5.50
N ARG A 94 -17.51 -21.26 4.68
CA ARG A 94 -18.47 -21.12 3.56
C ARG A 94 -19.85 -20.67 4.02
N ASN A 95 -20.38 -21.25 5.10
CA ASN A 95 -21.71 -20.88 5.61
C ASN A 95 -21.74 -19.42 6.07
N ARG A 96 -20.67 -18.91 6.67
CA ARG A 96 -20.54 -17.49 7.03
C ARG A 96 -20.52 -16.60 5.78
N LEU A 97 -19.68 -16.93 4.80
CA LEU A 97 -19.56 -16.13 3.57
C LEU A 97 -20.81 -16.17 2.69
N ASN A 98 -21.59 -17.26 2.73
CA ASN A 98 -22.84 -17.33 1.99
C ASN A 98 -23.82 -16.25 2.43
N ALA A 99 -23.92 -15.96 3.73
CA ALA A 99 -24.75 -14.86 4.22
C ALA A 99 -24.28 -13.52 3.65
N THR A 100 -22.97 -13.27 3.64
CA THR A 100 -22.40 -12.05 3.04
C THR A 100 -22.67 -11.95 1.54
N ALA A 101 -22.53 -13.05 0.80
CA ALA A 101 -22.81 -13.07 -0.63
C ALA A 101 -24.30 -12.90 -0.95
N GLU A 102 -25.20 -13.43 -0.10
CA GLU A 102 -26.65 -13.23 -0.21
C GLU A 102 -27.02 -11.76 0.03
N ASP A 103 -26.48 -11.14 1.07
CA ASP A 103 -26.69 -9.71 1.37
C ASP A 103 -26.16 -8.80 0.25
N ALA A 104 -24.96 -9.10 -0.25
CA ALA A 104 -24.38 -8.42 -1.39
C ALA A 104 -25.27 -8.56 -2.63
N SER A 105 -25.72 -9.79 -2.93
CA SER A 105 -26.59 -10.05 -4.08
C SER A 105 -27.89 -9.24 -4.03
N ALA A 106 -28.50 -9.14 -2.84
CA ALA A 106 -29.72 -8.38 -2.62
C ALA A 106 -29.49 -6.86 -2.78
N THR A 107 -28.34 -6.37 -2.35
CA THR A 107 -27.99 -4.94 -2.38
C THR A 107 -27.61 -4.48 -3.78
N THR A 108 -26.83 -5.27 -4.51
CA THR A 108 -26.33 -4.92 -5.85
C THR A 108 -27.26 -5.37 -6.98
N GLY A 109 -28.24 -6.23 -6.68
CA GLY A 109 -29.12 -6.84 -7.68
C GLY A 109 -28.42 -7.85 -8.60
N ARG A 110 -27.26 -8.39 -8.20
CA ARG A 110 -26.46 -9.35 -8.98
C ARG A 110 -26.43 -10.69 -8.26
N GLU A 111 -26.75 -11.80 -8.92
CA GLU A 111 -26.69 -13.12 -8.29
C GLU A 111 -25.24 -13.54 -8.05
N MET A 112 -24.81 -13.56 -6.79
CA MET A 112 -23.47 -13.98 -6.39
C MET A 112 -23.48 -15.31 -5.65
N ALA A 113 -22.37 -16.04 -5.72
CA ALA A 113 -22.20 -17.30 -5.02
C ALA A 113 -20.75 -17.56 -4.63
N ILE A 114 -20.56 -18.16 -3.45
CA ILE A 114 -19.26 -18.62 -2.97
C ILE A 114 -19.03 -20.07 -3.41
N ARG A 115 -17.91 -20.31 -4.10
CA ARG A 115 -17.52 -21.60 -4.68
C ARG A 115 -16.09 -21.95 -4.31
N ASN A 116 -15.75 -23.24 -4.43
CA ASN A 116 -14.38 -23.74 -4.33
C ASN A 116 -13.60 -23.27 -3.09
N VAL A 117 -14.26 -23.27 -1.93
CA VAL A 117 -13.61 -22.90 -0.69
C VAL A 117 -12.52 -23.93 -0.36
N SER A 118 -11.35 -23.49 0.05
CA SER A 118 -10.28 -24.30 0.59
C SER A 118 -9.66 -23.59 1.80
N VAL A 119 -9.01 -24.37 2.65
CA VAL A 119 -8.26 -23.90 3.81
C VAL A 119 -6.93 -24.64 3.86
N SER A 120 -5.85 -23.93 4.18
CA SER A 120 -4.56 -24.49 4.53
C SER A 120 -4.02 -23.80 5.78
N ALA A 121 -3.17 -24.50 6.52
CA ALA A 121 -2.43 -23.97 7.66
C ALA A 121 -0.98 -24.41 7.49
N GLU A 122 -0.06 -23.46 7.49
CA GLU A 122 1.35 -23.69 7.18
C GLU A 122 2.22 -22.89 8.16
N ARG A 123 3.44 -23.38 8.42
CA ARG A 123 4.44 -22.64 9.19
C ARG A 123 5.42 -22.03 8.19
N GLU A 124 5.58 -20.71 8.24
CA GLU A 124 6.58 -19.98 7.49
C GLU A 124 7.72 -19.59 8.41
N GLU A 125 8.94 -19.94 8.02
CA GLU A 125 10.15 -19.55 8.74
C GLU A 125 10.95 -18.66 7.80
N LEU A 126 11.02 -17.35 8.11
CA LEU A 126 12.00 -16.32 7.69
C LEU A 126 11.32 -14.97 7.40
N PRO A 127 11.84 -13.83 7.93
CA PRO A 127 12.93 -13.70 8.91
C PRO A 127 12.54 -14.11 10.34
N GLN A 128 11.26 -14.31 10.61
CA GLN A 128 10.71 -14.79 11.90
C GLN A 128 9.77 -15.97 11.63
N ALA A 129 9.46 -16.76 12.65
CA ALA A 129 8.50 -17.86 12.54
C ALA A 129 7.06 -17.31 12.60
N TYR A 130 6.27 -17.66 11.60
CA TYR A 130 4.84 -17.34 11.53
C TYR A 130 4.02 -18.60 11.30
N GLY A 131 2.89 -18.68 11.98
CA GLY A 131 1.80 -19.55 11.60
C GLY A 131 0.89 -18.82 10.61
N VAL A 132 0.62 -19.44 9.47
CA VAL A 132 -0.17 -18.84 8.39
C VAL A 132 -1.37 -19.72 8.09
N VAL A 133 -2.58 -19.19 8.32
CA VAL A 133 -3.83 -19.85 7.93
C VAL A 133 -4.40 -19.13 6.72
N THR A 134 -4.58 -19.85 5.62
CA THR A 134 -5.07 -19.28 4.36
C THR A 134 -6.40 -19.91 3.96
N TYR A 135 -7.42 -19.08 3.81
CA TYR A 135 -8.68 -19.46 3.16
C TYR A 135 -8.69 -18.92 1.74
N ARG A 136 -9.06 -19.76 0.78
CA ARG A 136 -9.21 -19.36 -0.63
C ARG A 136 -10.59 -19.77 -1.13
N PHE A 137 -11.24 -18.92 -1.89
CA PHE A 137 -12.54 -19.22 -2.49
C PHE A 137 -12.77 -18.36 -3.73
N ARG A 138 -13.72 -18.79 -4.56
CA ARG A 138 -14.19 -18.02 -5.72
C ARG A 138 -15.53 -17.38 -5.39
N TRP A 139 -15.63 -16.07 -5.59
CA TRP A 139 -16.86 -15.31 -5.47
C TRP A 139 -17.34 -14.95 -6.87
N THR A 140 -18.47 -15.53 -7.30
CA THR A 140 -18.98 -15.32 -8.65
C THR A 140 -19.69 -13.98 -8.79
N ASN A 141 -19.59 -13.35 -9.96
CA ASN A 141 -20.19 -12.05 -10.28
C ASN A 141 -19.84 -10.98 -9.23
N PHE A 142 -18.60 -11.00 -8.72
CA PHE A 142 -18.14 -10.09 -7.68
C PHE A 142 -18.03 -8.66 -8.21
N ALA A 143 -17.37 -8.46 -9.35
CA ALA A 143 -17.28 -7.19 -10.05
C ALA A 143 -18.37 -7.07 -11.13
N ALA A 144 -18.91 -5.87 -11.31
CA ALA A 144 -19.84 -5.57 -12.38
C ALA A 144 -19.04 -5.28 -13.65
N THR A 145 -19.51 -5.78 -14.79
CA THR A 145 -18.88 -5.56 -16.09
C THR A 145 -19.62 -4.44 -16.83
N ASP A 146 -18.87 -3.44 -17.29
CA ASP A 146 -19.37 -2.30 -18.08
C ASP A 146 -18.52 -2.15 -19.35
N GLY A 147 -18.95 -2.81 -20.43
CA GLY A 147 -18.12 -2.98 -21.62
C GLY A 147 -16.87 -3.79 -21.29
N ASP A 148 -15.70 -3.19 -21.48
CA ASP A 148 -14.40 -3.77 -21.11
C ASP A 148 -13.93 -3.34 -19.71
N ALA A 149 -14.69 -2.49 -19.00
CA ALA A 149 -14.34 -2.06 -17.65
C ALA A 149 -14.96 -2.97 -16.58
N LEU A 150 -14.30 -3.05 -15.43
CA LEU A 150 -14.72 -3.83 -14.26
C LEU A 150 -14.89 -2.92 -13.05
N GLU A 151 -16.07 -2.95 -12.43
CA GLU A 151 -16.36 -2.22 -11.19
C GLU A 151 -16.44 -3.20 -10.02
N ALA A 152 -15.48 -3.10 -9.09
CA ALA A 152 -15.35 -3.98 -7.94
C ALA A 152 -15.54 -3.22 -6.61
N GLY A 153 -15.86 -3.97 -5.55
CA GLY A 153 -15.89 -3.48 -4.17
C GLY A 153 -17.27 -3.24 -3.57
N ASP A 154 -18.32 -3.14 -4.39
CA ASP A 154 -19.71 -3.01 -3.93
C ASP A 154 -20.24 -4.23 -3.17
N ALA A 155 -19.78 -5.43 -3.51
CA ALA A 155 -20.09 -6.64 -2.77
C ALA A 155 -19.53 -6.67 -1.34
N VAL A 156 -18.56 -5.81 -1.03
CA VAL A 156 -17.96 -5.65 0.32
C VAL A 156 -18.21 -4.25 0.89
N GLY A 157 -19.32 -3.64 0.47
CA GLY A 157 -19.82 -2.38 0.99
C GLY A 157 -19.84 -2.34 2.52
N GLY A 158 -19.20 -1.34 3.13
CA GLY A 158 -19.22 -1.14 4.57
C GLY A 158 -18.33 -2.07 5.39
N LEU A 159 -17.43 -2.84 4.74
CA LEU A 159 -16.48 -3.71 5.42
C LEU A 159 -15.60 -2.91 6.41
N PRO A 160 -15.54 -3.28 7.69
CA PRO A 160 -14.58 -2.69 8.61
C PRO A 160 -13.19 -3.30 8.42
N LEU A 161 -12.16 -2.46 8.49
CA LEU A 161 -10.75 -2.86 8.61
C LEU A 161 -10.28 -2.42 10.00
N ASP A 162 -9.82 -3.35 10.82
CA ASP A 162 -9.15 -3.06 12.10
C ASP A 162 -7.67 -2.68 11.87
N ASN A 163 -6.88 -2.58 12.94
CA ASN A 163 -5.48 -2.14 12.82
C ASN A 163 -4.55 -3.18 12.17
N GLU A 164 -5.00 -4.44 12.10
CA GLU A 164 -4.20 -5.58 11.62
C GLU A 164 -4.65 -6.01 10.20
N THR A 165 -5.78 -5.48 9.74
CA THR A 165 -6.38 -5.84 8.46
C THR A 165 -5.96 -4.92 7.32
N THR A 166 -5.42 -5.53 6.27
CA THR A 166 -5.16 -4.91 4.97
C THR A 166 -6.07 -5.51 3.90
N LEU A 167 -6.70 -4.66 3.09
CA LEU A 167 -7.48 -5.05 1.92
C LEU A 167 -6.71 -4.71 0.63
N LEU A 168 -6.40 -5.73 -0.16
CA LEU A 168 -5.85 -5.62 -1.50
C LEU A 168 -6.93 -6.02 -2.52
N VAL A 169 -7.17 -5.15 -3.50
CA VAL A 169 -8.03 -5.46 -4.65
C VAL A 169 -7.20 -5.31 -5.92
N ALA A 170 -7.08 -6.41 -6.66
CA ALA A 170 -6.32 -6.49 -7.91
C ALA A 170 -7.25 -6.78 -9.09
N GLY A 171 -7.03 -6.08 -10.19
CA GLY A 171 -7.65 -6.36 -11.48
C GLY A 171 -6.88 -7.44 -12.26
N PRO A 172 -7.43 -7.89 -13.39
CA PRO A 172 -6.78 -8.86 -14.26
C PRO A 172 -5.56 -8.27 -14.98
N ASP A 173 -4.71 -9.14 -15.51
CA ASP A 173 -3.55 -8.73 -16.31
C ASP A 173 -3.99 -7.89 -17.53
N GLY A 174 -3.22 -6.87 -17.87
CA GLY A 174 -3.53 -5.96 -18.98
C GLY A 174 -4.58 -4.90 -18.65
N TYR A 175 -5.01 -4.79 -17.39
CA TYR A 175 -5.87 -3.72 -16.90
C TYR A 175 -5.08 -2.73 -16.05
N ALA A 176 -5.61 -1.52 -15.90
CA ALA A 176 -5.12 -0.51 -14.99
C ALA A 176 -6.24 0.01 -14.08
N VAL A 177 -5.86 0.53 -12.91
CA VAL A 177 -6.78 1.23 -12.00
C VAL A 177 -7.16 2.58 -12.61
N GLU A 178 -8.42 2.72 -13.03
CA GLU A 178 -8.97 3.99 -13.53
C GLU A 178 -9.40 4.90 -12.37
N SER A 179 -10.03 4.31 -11.35
CA SER A 179 -10.41 5.04 -10.13
C SER A 179 -10.54 4.11 -8.92
N ALA A 180 -10.32 4.66 -7.73
CA ALA A 180 -10.51 3.94 -6.48
C ALA A 180 -11.00 4.89 -5.37
N THR A 181 -12.05 4.48 -4.65
CA THR A 181 -12.71 5.27 -3.61
C THR A 181 -13.02 4.39 -2.39
N PRO A 182 -12.78 4.84 -1.15
CA PRO A 182 -12.06 6.07 -0.78
C PRO A 182 -10.59 5.99 -1.19
N ALA A 183 -9.86 7.10 -1.09
CA ALA A 183 -8.43 7.13 -1.44
C ALA A 183 -7.67 5.96 -0.79
N PRO A 184 -7.03 5.07 -1.58
CA PRO A 184 -6.24 3.96 -1.08
C PRO A 184 -4.95 4.45 -0.41
N ALA A 185 -4.36 3.58 0.42
CA ALA A 185 -3.04 3.81 0.98
C ALA A 185 -1.95 3.67 -0.09
N GLU A 186 -2.13 2.71 -1.01
CA GLU A 186 -1.26 2.49 -2.15
C GLU A 186 -2.08 2.16 -3.40
N THR A 187 -1.65 2.70 -4.55
CA THR A 187 -2.15 2.34 -5.87
C THR A 187 -0.98 1.85 -6.70
N ARG A 188 -1.14 0.66 -7.29
CA ARG A 188 -0.26 0.06 -8.29
C ARG A 188 -0.98 0.08 -9.64
N GLU A 189 -0.30 -0.37 -10.70
CA GLU A 189 -0.84 -0.37 -12.07
C GLU A 189 -2.25 -0.98 -12.14
N ALA A 190 -2.40 -2.22 -11.66
CA ALA A 190 -3.67 -2.97 -11.66
C ALA A 190 -4.16 -3.34 -10.25
N ALA A 191 -3.74 -2.64 -9.20
CA ALA A 191 -4.13 -2.99 -7.83
C ALA A 191 -4.20 -1.80 -6.89
N VAL A 192 -5.04 -1.90 -5.88
CA VAL A 192 -5.14 -0.90 -4.80
C VAL A 192 -5.10 -1.57 -3.44
N VAL A 193 -4.58 -0.84 -2.46
CA VAL A 193 -4.42 -1.31 -1.09
C VAL A 193 -5.05 -0.32 -0.13
N TRP A 194 -5.88 -0.82 0.79
CA TRP A 194 -6.35 -0.09 1.95
C TRP A 194 -5.84 -0.75 3.22
N GLU A 195 -5.27 0.07 4.09
CA GLU A 195 -4.85 -0.33 5.43
C GLU A 195 -5.88 0.18 6.43
N GLY A 196 -6.18 -0.62 7.44
CA GLY A 196 -6.94 -0.16 8.59
C GLY A 196 -6.07 0.63 9.59
N PRO A 197 -6.66 1.16 10.67
CA PRO A 197 -8.09 1.09 10.99
C PRO A 197 -8.90 1.98 10.05
N ARG A 198 -9.93 1.40 9.42
CA ARG A 198 -10.82 2.10 8.50
C ARG A 198 -12.21 1.50 8.55
N ARG A 199 -13.23 2.35 8.42
CA ARG A 199 -14.60 1.89 8.22
C ARG A 199 -15.10 2.44 6.89
N PHE A 200 -15.35 1.54 5.94
CA PHE A 200 -15.99 1.94 4.69
C PHE A 200 -17.45 2.32 4.93
N THR A 201 -17.98 3.21 4.10
CA THR A 201 -19.43 3.44 4.00
C THR A 201 -20.09 2.31 3.19
N ALA A 202 -21.43 2.25 3.15
CA ALA A 202 -22.14 1.21 2.38
C ALA A 202 -21.76 1.24 0.87
N ASP A 203 -21.40 2.41 0.37
CA ASP A 203 -21.00 2.64 -1.02
C ASP A 203 -19.48 2.53 -1.23
N GLU A 204 -18.74 2.02 -0.26
CA GLU A 204 -17.28 1.87 -0.30
C GLU A 204 -16.87 0.48 0.18
N PRO A 205 -15.75 -0.08 -0.31
CA PRO A 205 -14.84 0.47 -1.32
C PRO A 205 -15.41 0.35 -2.75
N ARG A 206 -14.87 1.13 -3.68
CA ARG A 206 -15.14 1.06 -5.12
C ARG A 206 -13.84 1.15 -5.89
N VAL A 207 -13.63 0.25 -6.82
CA VAL A 207 -12.50 0.28 -7.77
C VAL A 207 -13.05 0.08 -9.16
N ARG A 208 -12.61 0.92 -10.09
CA ARG A 208 -12.85 0.71 -11.52
C ARG A 208 -11.53 0.34 -12.17
N PHE A 209 -11.49 -0.83 -12.79
CA PHE A 209 -10.42 -1.27 -13.65
C PHE A 209 -10.84 -1.12 -15.11
N ALA A 210 -9.96 -0.66 -15.96
CA ALA A 210 -10.16 -0.62 -17.41
C ALA A 210 -8.94 -1.24 -18.09
N PRO A 211 -9.06 -1.75 -19.33
CA PRO A 211 -7.90 -2.20 -20.09
C PRO A 211 -6.86 -1.10 -20.10
N ALA A 212 -5.62 -1.46 -19.76
CA ALA A 212 -4.50 -0.53 -19.83
C ALA A 212 -4.47 -0.01 -21.27
N ALA A 213 -4.49 1.32 -21.43
CA ALA A 213 -4.28 1.88 -22.74
C ALA A 213 -2.90 1.39 -23.19
N GLU A 214 -2.86 0.58 -24.26
CA GLU A 214 -1.60 0.38 -24.94
C GLU A 214 -1.13 1.79 -25.29
N THR A 215 -0.03 2.22 -24.67
CA THR A 215 0.72 3.37 -25.16
C THR A 215 1.14 2.95 -26.55
N THR A 216 0.27 3.21 -27.52
CA THR A 216 0.68 3.31 -28.90
C THR A 216 1.69 4.44 -28.81
N ASP A 217 2.97 4.09 -28.97
CA ASP A 217 4.04 5.05 -29.20
C ASP A 217 3.77 5.71 -30.56
N ASP A 218 2.64 6.41 -30.65
CA ASP A 218 2.30 7.42 -31.64
C ASP A 218 2.90 8.75 -31.13
N GLY A 219 4.15 8.68 -30.66
CA GLY A 219 5.08 9.80 -30.55
C GLY A 219 5.65 10.22 -31.92
N GLY A 220 5.11 9.68 -33.01
CA GLY A 220 5.30 10.19 -34.35
C GLY A 220 4.44 11.44 -34.53
N LEU A 221 5.03 12.63 -34.37
CA LEU A 221 4.43 13.86 -34.88
C LEU A 221 3.89 13.59 -36.30
N PRO A 222 2.65 13.98 -36.64
CA PRO A 222 2.12 13.78 -37.99
C PRO A 222 3.16 14.28 -38.98
N VAL A 223 3.46 13.49 -40.02
CA VAL A 223 4.62 13.68 -40.93
C VAL A 223 4.73 15.13 -41.44
N GLU A 224 3.61 15.83 -41.52
CA GLU A 224 3.50 17.25 -41.86
C GLU A 224 4.17 18.20 -40.84
N VAL A 225 4.07 17.91 -39.53
CA VAL A 225 4.70 18.68 -38.44
C VAL A 225 6.17 18.33 -38.31
N ALA A 226 6.56 17.06 -38.50
CA ALA A 226 7.96 16.64 -38.52
C ALA A 226 8.73 17.30 -39.68
N ALA A 227 8.11 17.42 -40.86
CA ALA A 227 8.69 18.12 -42.00
C ALA A 227 8.89 19.62 -41.73
N LEU A 228 7.97 20.24 -40.98
CA LEU A 228 8.03 21.66 -40.63
C LEU A 228 9.13 21.94 -39.60
N VAL A 229 9.32 21.05 -38.61
CA VAL A 229 10.42 21.13 -37.64
C VAL A 229 11.77 20.87 -38.29
N ALA A 230 11.87 19.89 -39.20
CA ALA A 230 13.09 19.63 -39.97
C ALA A 230 13.45 20.79 -40.90
N ALA A 231 12.46 21.41 -41.56
CA ALA A 231 12.66 22.59 -42.37
C ALA A 231 13.10 23.81 -41.53
N ALA A 232 12.50 24.01 -40.35
CA ALA A 232 12.89 25.07 -39.43
C ALA A 232 14.32 24.87 -38.90
N LEU A 233 14.71 23.65 -38.55
CA LEU A 233 16.07 23.32 -38.12
C LEU A 233 17.11 23.50 -39.23
N LEU A 234 16.76 23.21 -40.50
CA LEU A 234 17.64 23.48 -41.64
C LEU A 234 17.80 24.97 -41.93
N VAL A 235 16.76 25.79 -41.71
CA VAL A 235 16.86 27.26 -41.82
C VAL A 235 17.73 27.84 -40.71
N VAL A 236 17.60 27.33 -39.47
CA VAL A 236 18.44 27.75 -38.34
C VAL A 236 19.91 27.32 -38.52
N ALA A 237 20.16 26.09 -39.00
CA ALA A 237 21.50 25.60 -39.31
C ALA A 237 22.14 26.37 -40.48
N GLY A 238 21.35 26.72 -41.51
CA GLY A 238 21.80 27.56 -42.62
C GLY A 238 22.15 28.99 -42.19
N ALA A 239 21.38 29.57 -41.28
CA ALA A 239 21.66 30.90 -40.71
C ALA A 239 22.92 30.90 -39.82
N ALA A 240 23.12 29.85 -39.01
CA ALA A 240 24.31 29.69 -38.17
C ALA A 240 25.60 29.54 -38.98
N ALA A 241 25.57 28.77 -40.08
CA ALA A 241 26.71 28.61 -40.98
C ALA A 241 27.09 29.92 -41.71
N ALA A 242 26.10 30.73 -42.10
CA ALA A 242 26.32 32.03 -42.76
C ALA A 242 26.92 33.10 -41.80
N VAL A 243 26.61 33.03 -40.51
CA VAL A 243 27.17 33.93 -39.48
C VAL A 243 28.59 33.50 -39.08
N ALA A 244 28.86 32.19 -38.97
CA ALA A 244 30.18 31.67 -38.64
C ALA A 244 31.21 31.95 -39.76
N ALA A 245 30.80 31.89 -41.03
CA ALA A 245 31.67 32.20 -42.17
C ALA A 245 32.08 33.69 -42.28
N ARG A 246 31.43 34.61 -41.55
CA ARG A 246 31.70 36.05 -41.61
C ARG A 246 32.55 36.61 -40.46
N ARG A 247 32.92 35.82 -39.45
CA ARG A 247 33.62 36.32 -38.24
C ARG A 247 35.07 35.83 -38.06
N GLY A 248 35.73 35.40 -39.13
CA GLY A 248 37.15 35.01 -39.11
C GLY A 248 38.12 36.10 -39.57
N ALA A 249 38.25 37.22 -38.83
CA ALA A 249 39.41 38.12 -38.87
C ALA A 249 39.34 39.09 -37.65
N GLY A 250 40.25 38.90 -36.69
CA GLY A 250 40.27 39.61 -35.38
C GLY A 250 40.84 41.04 -35.45
N PRO A 251 41.54 41.56 -34.41
CA PRO A 251 41.64 41.18 -32.99
C PRO A 251 41.07 42.32 -32.08
N PHE A 252 41.42 42.35 -30.80
CA PHE A 252 41.04 43.31 -29.74
C PHE A 252 39.83 42.87 -28.88
N GLY A 253 40.17 42.16 -27.80
CA GLY A 253 39.38 42.15 -26.58
C GLY A 253 39.65 43.43 -25.81
N ASP A 254 38.56 44.07 -25.40
CA ASP A 254 38.29 44.60 -24.06
C ASP A 254 37.04 45.48 -24.18
N ASP A 255 35.89 44.87 -23.87
CA ASP A 255 34.71 45.51 -23.30
C ASP A 255 33.87 44.36 -22.72
N ASP A 256 34.39 43.80 -21.63
CA ASP A 256 33.63 43.00 -20.67
C ASP A 256 32.68 43.98 -19.95
N PRO A 257 31.35 43.83 -20.05
CA PRO A 257 30.48 44.45 -19.07
C PRO A 257 30.66 43.70 -17.75
N GLU A 258 31.19 44.40 -16.74
CA GLU A 258 31.22 43.94 -15.35
C GLU A 258 29.89 43.27 -14.96
N PRO A 259 29.91 41.99 -14.52
CA PRO A 259 28.82 41.46 -13.75
C PRO A 259 28.80 42.14 -12.38
N ASP A 260 27.66 42.74 -12.04
CA ASP A 260 27.31 43.16 -10.69
C ASP A 260 27.62 42.00 -9.71
N PRO A 261 28.39 42.23 -8.63
CA PRO A 261 28.82 41.18 -7.73
C PRO A 261 27.62 40.64 -6.95
N GLY A 262 27.03 39.58 -7.48
CA GLY A 262 26.28 38.62 -6.66
C GLY A 262 27.16 38.21 -5.47
N PRO A 263 26.57 38.05 -4.28
CA PRO A 263 27.35 37.76 -3.07
C PRO A 263 28.22 36.53 -3.33
N ALA A 264 29.45 36.57 -2.81
CA ALA A 264 30.38 35.44 -2.84
C ALA A 264 29.65 34.14 -2.47
N PRO A 265 30.00 32.99 -3.08
CA PRO A 265 29.43 31.71 -2.68
C PRO A 265 29.58 31.58 -1.16
N THR A 266 28.47 31.44 -0.45
CA THR A 266 28.49 31.23 0.99
C THR A 266 29.21 29.90 1.26
N ASP A 267 29.86 29.78 2.41
CA ASP A 267 30.53 28.55 2.86
C ASP A 267 29.61 27.30 2.87
N GLU A 268 28.31 27.48 2.59
CA GLU A 268 27.25 26.47 2.47
C GLU A 268 27.33 25.66 1.17
N GLU A 269 27.83 26.23 0.05
CA GLU A 269 27.98 25.48 -1.23
C GLU A 269 29.20 24.52 -1.25
N LEU A 270 30.09 24.61 -0.26
CA LEU A 270 31.24 23.71 -0.10
C LEU A 270 30.96 22.52 0.82
N LEU A 271 29.82 22.53 1.53
CA LEU A 271 29.38 21.42 2.36
C LEU A 271 28.53 20.47 1.53
N SER A 272 28.74 19.15 1.69
CA SER A 272 27.88 18.15 1.07
C SER A 272 26.44 18.32 1.57
N ASN A 273 25.46 17.84 0.80
CA ASN A 273 24.05 17.93 1.21
C ASN A 273 23.87 17.30 2.62
N GLU A 274 24.57 16.21 2.89
CA GLU A 274 24.55 15.50 4.17
C GLU A 274 25.12 16.36 5.31
N GLU A 275 26.22 17.07 5.07
CA GLU A 275 26.85 17.97 6.04
C GLU A 275 25.98 19.20 6.33
N GLN A 276 25.25 19.71 5.34
CA GLN A 276 24.30 20.81 5.52
C GLN A 276 23.15 20.42 6.47
N VAL A 277 22.64 19.19 6.34
CA VAL A 277 21.58 18.67 7.23
C VAL A 277 22.12 18.45 8.65
N ILE A 278 23.33 17.89 8.79
CA ILE A 278 23.96 17.66 10.10
C ILE A 278 24.21 19.00 10.82
N ARG A 279 24.84 19.97 10.16
CA ARG A 279 25.11 21.30 10.75
C ARG A 279 23.81 21.98 11.18
N LEU A 280 22.77 21.93 10.35
CA LEU A 280 21.49 22.52 10.67
C LEU A 280 20.86 21.89 11.92
N LEU A 281 20.97 20.57 12.07
CA LEU A 281 20.50 19.87 13.27
C LEU A 281 21.33 20.25 14.50
N GLU A 282 22.65 20.37 14.39
CA GLU A 282 23.54 20.81 15.48
C GLU A 282 23.18 22.23 15.96
N GLU A 283 22.98 23.17 15.03
CA GLU A 283 22.59 24.55 15.32
C GLU A 283 21.23 24.64 16.04
N HIS A 284 20.34 23.68 15.79
CA HIS A 284 19.00 23.60 16.39
C HIS A 284 18.88 22.63 17.57
N GLY A 285 20.00 22.27 18.21
CA GLY A 285 20.00 21.48 19.44
C GLY A 285 19.85 19.98 19.20
N GLY A 286 20.34 19.49 18.07
CA GLY A 286 20.47 18.08 17.71
C GLY A 286 19.21 17.44 17.14
N ARG A 287 18.08 18.17 17.04
CA ARG A 287 16.82 17.63 16.52
C ARG A 287 15.93 18.69 15.86
N MET A 288 15.33 18.35 14.73
CA MET A 288 14.43 19.24 13.99
C MET A 288 13.39 18.44 13.20
N LYS A 289 12.21 19.03 12.94
CA LYS A 289 11.23 18.46 12.00
C LYS A 289 11.80 18.40 10.59
N GLN A 290 11.58 17.30 9.88
CA GLN A 290 12.04 17.13 8.49
C GLN A 290 11.47 18.21 7.55
N ALA A 291 10.22 18.64 7.76
CA ALA A 291 9.63 19.74 7.00
C ALA A 291 10.35 21.09 7.23
N ALA A 292 10.85 21.31 8.45
CA ALA A 292 11.63 22.52 8.76
C ALA A 292 13.04 22.47 8.16
N VAL A 293 13.60 21.28 7.93
CA VAL A 293 14.85 21.10 7.17
C VAL A 293 14.66 21.51 5.70
N ALA A 294 13.56 21.06 5.07
CA ALA A 294 13.22 21.45 3.70
C ALA A 294 13.06 22.96 3.56
N GLU A 295 12.40 23.61 4.52
CA GLU A 295 12.22 25.07 4.55
C GLU A 295 13.53 25.82 4.76
N ALA A 296 14.34 25.41 5.75
CA ALA A 296 15.58 26.11 6.12
C ALA A 296 16.65 26.03 5.03
N LEU A 297 16.75 24.90 4.32
CA LEU A 297 17.71 24.72 3.23
C LEU A 297 17.14 25.11 1.85
N GLY A 298 15.86 25.49 1.77
CA GLY A 298 15.18 25.78 0.51
C GLY A 298 15.10 24.57 -0.42
N TRP A 299 15.04 23.36 0.13
CA TRP A 299 15.02 22.11 -0.61
C TRP A 299 13.61 21.62 -0.89
N THR A 300 13.45 20.81 -1.94
CA THR A 300 12.21 20.09 -2.20
C THR A 300 12.02 18.96 -1.19
N ASP A 301 10.77 18.55 -0.98
CA ASP A 301 10.44 17.39 -0.13
C ASP A 301 11.16 16.12 -0.59
N ALA A 302 11.28 15.92 -1.91
CA ALA A 302 11.99 14.79 -2.50
C ALA A 302 13.49 14.81 -2.17
N LYS A 303 14.17 15.95 -2.36
CA LYS A 303 15.61 16.10 -2.05
C LYS A 303 15.86 15.91 -0.54
N THR A 304 15.00 16.49 0.29
CA THR A 304 15.07 16.34 1.74
C THR A 304 14.84 14.89 2.17
N SER A 305 13.87 14.19 1.58
CA SER A 305 13.62 12.78 1.87
C SER A 305 14.78 11.88 1.45
N GLN A 306 15.41 12.16 0.31
CA GLN A 306 16.55 11.40 -0.17
C GLN A 306 17.75 11.54 0.80
N VAL A 307 18.21 12.77 1.04
CA VAL A 307 19.39 13.03 1.88
C VAL A 307 19.19 12.55 3.32
N THR A 308 17.98 12.67 3.87
CA THR A 308 17.68 12.20 5.23
C THR A 308 17.56 10.68 5.31
N THR A 309 17.19 10.01 4.21
CA THR A 309 17.24 8.54 4.12
C THR A 309 18.68 8.07 4.08
N ASP A 310 19.51 8.67 3.21
CA ASP A 310 20.94 8.32 3.08
C ASP A 310 21.68 8.49 4.43
N LEU A 311 21.39 9.57 5.16
CA LEU A 311 21.95 9.80 6.50
C LEU A 311 21.47 8.81 7.56
N ARG A 312 20.23 8.32 7.47
CA ARG A 312 19.71 7.28 8.38
C ARG A 312 20.30 5.92 8.08
N GLU A 313 20.45 5.57 6.81
CA GLU A 313 21.13 4.34 6.38
C GLU A 313 22.60 4.33 6.79
N ALA A 314 23.25 5.50 6.76
CA ALA A 314 24.60 5.69 7.27
C ALA A 314 24.69 5.74 8.81
N GLY A 315 23.57 5.58 9.53
CA GLY A 315 23.50 5.61 11.00
C GLY A 315 23.76 6.99 11.62
N ARG A 316 23.77 8.06 10.83
CA ARG A 316 24.10 9.43 11.26
C ARG A 316 22.89 10.19 11.80
N LEU A 317 21.68 9.77 11.43
CA LEU A 317 20.42 10.31 11.90
C LEU A 317 19.47 9.22 12.39
N GLU A 318 18.66 9.56 13.38
CA GLU A 318 17.48 8.83 13.80
C GLU A 318 16.22 9.63 13.44
N ALA A 319 15.16 8.93 13.05
CA ALA A 319 13.87 9.55 12.74
C ALA A 319 12.79 9.05 13.68
N PHE A 320 12.09 9.97 14.33
CA PHE A 320 10.98 9.69 15.23
C PHE A 320 9.72 10.37 14.71
N ARG A 321 8.59 9.70 14.86
CA ARG A 321 7.30 10.30 14.51
C ARG A 321 6.74 11.07 15.70
N LEU A 322 6.53 12.37 15.54
CA LEU A 322 5.86 13.21 16.53
C LEU A 322 4.54 13.73 15.94
N GLY A 323 3.44 13.11 16.33
CA GLY A 323 2.12 13.40 15.77
C GLY A 323 2.05 13.02 14.28
N ARG A 324 1.88 14.02 13.40
CA ARG A 324 1.78 13.85 11.94
C ARG A 324 3.09 14.18 11.20
N GLU A 325 4.16 14.49 11.93
CA GLU A 325 5.42 14.97 11.36
C GLU A 325 6.59 14.08 11.78
N ASN A 326 7.58 13.95 10.90
CA ASN A 326 8.83 13.28 11.19
C ASN A 326 9.81 14.27 11.82
N VAL A 327 10.41 13.89 12.94
CA VAL A 327 11.47 14.62 13.63
C VAL A 327 12.76 13.84 13.43
N LEU A 328 13.77 14.51 12.89
CA LEU A 328 15.12 14.00 12.72
C LEU A 328 15.94 14.38 13.95
N ALA A 329 16.76 13.47 14.44
CA ALA A 329 17.72 13.69 15.51
C ALA A 329 19.09 13.15 15.10
N LEU A 330 20.17 13.79 15.54
CA LEU A 330 21.53 13.24 15.38
C LEU A 330 21.65 11.97 16.23
N SER A 331 22.26 10.92 15.66
CA SER A 331 22.56 9.71 16.42
C SER A 331 23.73 9.96 17.39
N ASP A 332 23.61 9.49 18.63
CA ASP A 332 24.60 9.65 19.71
C ASP A 332 25.78 8.64 19.64
N ASP A 333 25.98 7.93 18.52
CA ASP A 333 27.06 6.95 18.39
C ASP A 333 28.46 7.62 18.34
N GLU A 334 29.11 7.69 19.51
CA GLU A 334 30.56 7.48 19.71
C GLU A 334 30.86 6.03 20.14
#